data_AF-A0A963WBC1-F1
#
_entry.id   AF-A0A963WBC1-F1
#
_cell.length_a   1.000
_cell.length_b   1.000
_cell.length_c   1.000
_cell.angle_alpha   90.00
_cell.angle_beta   90.00
_cell.angle_gamma   90.00
#
_symmetry.space_group_name_H-M   'P 1'
#
loop_
_entity.id
_entity.type
_entity.pdbx_description
1 polymer ?
#
loop_
_entity_poly.entity_id
_entity_poly.type
_entity_poly.pdbx_seq_one_letter_code
_entity_poly.pdbx_strand_id
1 'polypeptide(L)'
;MKPLHIALGLAALASAASASAQQVGDWVLAPWNDDPWLYPGVVGARSGVYVTVNFDDGTSQTRHVTELRDFDWREGTPVQCQWTDGYFYNATVLFMGSNGYTIRVRYDDDGVVQDTNTGHCRTRGRY
;
A
#
# COMPACT_ATOMS: atom_id res chain seq x y z
N MET A 1 -26.25 -51.24 -28.20
CA MET A 1 -24.96 -50.53 -28.20
C MET A 1 -25.23 -49.09 -27.77
N LYS A 2 -24.46 -48.55 -26.82
CA LYS A 2 -24.60 -47.19 -26.24
C LYS A 2 -23.38 -46.36 -26.68
N PRO A 3 -23.52 -45.05 -26.91
CA PRO A 3 -22.96 -44.09 -25.94
C PRO A 3 -23.95 -42.93 -25.69
N LEU A 4 -24.35 -42.63 -24.47
CA LEU A 4 -23.71 -41.75 -23.48
C LEU A 4 -23.15 -40.44 -24.09
N HIS A 5 -23.89 -39.35 -23.95
CA HIS A 5 -23.37 -38.00 -24.07
C HIS A 5 -23.48 -37.31 -22.72
N ILE A 6 -22.31 -37.09 -22.14
CA ILE A 6 -22.06 -36.20 -21.00
C ILE A 6 -21.86 -34.81 -21.61
N ALA A 7 -22.58 -33.81 -21.12
CA ALA A 7 -22.22 -32.40 -21.29
C ALA A 7 -22.68 -31.67 -20.02
N LEU A 8 -21.80 -31.63 -19.00
CA LEU A 8 -20.93 -30.51 -18.65
C LEU A 8 -21.72 -29.34 -18.05
N GLY A 9 -21.90 -29.38 -16.73
CA GLY A 9 -22.47 -28.28 -15.96
C GLY A 9 -21.49 -27.11 -15.91
N LEU A 10 -21.95 -25.92 -16.32
CA LEU A 10 -21.28 -24.65 -16.03
C LEU A 10 -21.61 -24.24 -14.59
N ALA A 11 -20.69 -24.47 -13.67
CA ALA A 11 -20.70 -23.81 -12.37
C ALA A 11 -20.00 -22.46 -12.52
N ALA A 12 -20.76 -21.37 -12.61
CA ALA A 12 -20.22 -20.02 -12.56
C ALA A 12 -19.81 -19.71 -11.11
N LEU A 13 -18.51 -19.76 -10.82
CA LEU A 13 -17.93 -19.26 -9.58
C LEU A 13 -17.90 -17.73 -9.66
N ALA A 14 -18.97 -17.09 -9.19
CA ALA A 14 -18.95 -15.66 -8.90
C ALA A 14 -18.13 -15.42 -7.63
N SER A 15 -16.84 -15.13 -7.78
CA SER A 15 -16.04 -14.58 -6.68
C SER A 15 -16.49 -13.14 -6.47
N ALA A 16 -17.39 -12.93 -5.51
CA ALA A 16 -17.61 -11.60 -4.96
C ALA A 16 -16.30 -11.18 -4.30
N ALA A 17 -15.56 -10.28 -4.94
CA ALA A 17 -14.54 -9.51 -4.26
C ALA A 17 -15.27 -8.70 -3.19
N SER A 18 -15.24 -9.17 -1.95
CA SER A 18 -15.63 -8.35 -0.82
C SER A 18 -14.80 -7.08 -0.91
N ALA A 19 -15.46 -5.94 -1.12
CA ALA A 19 -14.87 -4.66 -0.82
C ALA A 19 -14.57 -4.66 0.68
N SER A 20 -13.38 -5.12 1.04
CA SER A 20 -12.92 -5.08 2.42
C SER A 20 -12.78 -3.61 2.78
N ALA A 21 -13.77 -3.08 3.50
CA ALA A 21 -13.62 -1.79 4.15
C ALA A 21 -12.48 -1.94 5.17
N GLN A 22 -11.43 -1.12 5.01
CA GLN A 22 -10.27 -1.09 5.89
C GLN A 22 -10.70 -1.10 7.37
N GLN A 23 -10.10 -1.98 8.15
CA GLN A 23 -10.37 -2.23 9.56
C GLN A 23 -9.20 -1.77 10.42
N VAL A 24 -9.45 -1.62 11.72
CA VAL A 24 -8.38 -1.32 12.69
C VAL A 24 -7.33 -2.43 12.65
N GLY A 25 -6.06 -2.04 12.51
CA GLY A 25 -4.92 -2.93 12.34
C GLY A 25 -4.49 -3.15 10.89
N ASP A 26 -5.32 -2.76 9.90
CA ASP A 26 -4.92 -2.86 8.49
C ASP A 26 -3.82 -1.84 8.18
N TRP A 27 -2.80 -2.29 7.47
CA TRP A 27 -1.74 -1.43 6.96
C TRP A 27 -2.15 -0.92 5.59
N VAL A 28 -2.16 0.41 5.45
CA VAL A 28 -2.74 1.10 4.31
C VAL A 28 -1.80 2.15 3.75
N LEU A 29 -2.12 2.59 2.54
CA LEU A 29 -1.60 3.80 1.92
C LEU A 29 -2.71 4.84 1.95
N ALA A 30 -2.45 6.02 2.51
CA ALA A 30 -3.41 7.11 2.61
C ALA A 30 -2.78 8.47 2.27
N PRO A 31 -3.54 9.43 1.75
CA PRO A 31 -3.02 10.77 1.52
C PRO A 31 -2.77 11.50 2.86
N TRP A 32 -1.80 12.43 2.85
CA TRP A 32 -1.60 13.43 3.90
C TRP A 32 -2.10 14.79 3.43
N ASN A 33 -2.97 15.48 4.18
CA ASN A 33 -3.80 16.58 3.69
C ASN A 33 -4.33 16.38 2.24
N ASP A 34 -4.18 17.35 1.35
CA ASP A 34 -4.58 17.25 -0.06
C ASP A 34 -3.40 16.83 -0.96
N ASP A 35 -2.44 16.10 -0.40
CA ASP A 35 -1.25 15.67 -1.12
C ASP A 35 -1.60 14.62 -2.20
N PRO A 36 -1.13 14.77 -3.45
CA PRO A 36 -1.22 13.72 -4.47
C PRO A 36 -0.44 12.42 -4.17
N TRP A 37 0.37 12.40 -3.11
CA TRP A 37 1.13 11.24 -2.65
C TRP A 37 0.40 10.47 -1.54
N LEU A 38 0.63 9.16 -1.51
CA LEU A 38 0.14 8.27 -0.46
C LEU A 38 1.28 7.82 0.43
N TYR A 39 1.01 7.85 1.73
CA TYR A 39 1.94 7.56 2.81
C TYR A 39 1.49 6.27 3.52
N PRO A 40 2.43 5.37 3.87
CA PRO A 40 2.15 4.17 4.63
C PRO A 40 1.70 4.47 6.08
N GLY A 41 0.74 3.71 6.58
CA GLY A 41 0.29 3.82 7.96
C GLY A 41 -0.74 2.77 8.36
N VAL A 42 -0.91 2.54 9.66
CA VAL A 42 -1.86 1.56 10.20
C VAL A 42 -3.16 2.25 10.58
N VAL A 43 -4.30 1.65 10.25
CA VAL A 43 -5.60 2.11 10.74
C VAL A 43 -5.65 1.91 12.26
N GLY A 44 -5.60 3.00 13.02
CA GLY A 44 -5.62 2.99 14.49
C GLY A 44 -7.02 3.05 15.09
N ALA A 45 -7.96 3.70 14.40
CA ALA A 45 -9.34 3.82 14.84
C ALA A 45 -10.31 3.91 13.66
N ARG A 46 -11.57 3.53 13.88
CA ARG A 46 -12.63 3.60 12.88
C ARG A 46 -13.94 4.14 13.46
N SER A 47 -14.56 5.07 12.75
CA SER A 47 -15.89 5.61 13.03
C SER A 47 -16.70 5.69 11.73
N GLY A 48 -17.52 4.65 11.48
CA GLY A 48 -18.30 4.52 10.25
C GLY A 48 -17.43 4.46 8.99
N VAL A 49 -17.55 5.48 8.14
CA VAL A 49 -16.80 5.64 6.88
C VAL A 49 -15.51 6.45 7.04
N TYR A 50 -15.16 6.84 8.27
CA TYR A 50 -13.92 7.51 8.59
C TYR A 50 -12.99 6.60 9.39
N VAL A 51 -11.70 6.70 9.12
CA VAL A 51 -10.62 5.99 9.83
C VAL A 51 -9.51 6.94 10.19
N THR A 52 -8.93 6.78 11.37
CA THR A 52 -7.68 7.44 11.74
C THR A 52 -6.53 6.55 11.36
N VAL A 53 -5.70 7.01 10.42
CA VAL A 53 -4.44 6.36 10.02
C VAL A 53 -3.33 6.91 10.89
N ASN A 54 -2.59 6.03 11.55
CA ASN A 54 -1.32 6.33 12.20
C ASN A 54 -0.22 6.06 11.18
N PHE A 55 0.34 7.12 10.61
CA PHE A 55 1.39 7.01 9.60
C PHE A 55 2.69 6.49 10.20
N ASP A 56 3.46 5.84 9.35
CA ASP A 56 4.72 5.23 9.72
C ASP A 56 5.81 6.26 10.12
N ASP A 57 5.60 7.54 9.79
CA ASP A 57 6.44 8.67 10.24
C ASP A 57 6.09 9.16 11.67
N GLY A 58 5.09 8.55 12.32
CA GLY A 58 4.63 8.88 13.67
C GLY A 58 3.52 9.93 13.73
N THR A 59 3.04 10.43 12.59
CA THR A 59 1.89 11.35 12.53
C THR A 59 0.56 10.60 12.38
N SER A 60 -0.58 11.29 12.50
CA SER A 60 -1.89 10.68 12.29
C SER A 60 -2.88 11.61 11.57
N GLN A 61 -3.78 11.03 10.78
CA GLN A 61 -4.88 11.78 10.15
C GLN A 61 -6.15 10.95 10.00
N THR A 62 -7.30 11.61 10.15
CA THR A 62 -8.60 11.01 9.85
C THR A 62 -8.94 11.17 8.37
N ARG A 63 -9.32 10.06 7.73
CA ARG A 63 -9.62 9.94 6.30
C ARG A 63 -10.90 9.20 6.04
N HIS A 64 -11.51 9.49 4.90
CA HIS A 64 -12.60 8.69 4.41
C HIS A 64 -12.05 7.37 3.86
N VAL A 65 -12.71 6.24 4.14
CA VAL A 65 -12.19 4.90 3.77
C VAL A 65 -11.94 4.71 2.26
N THR A 66 -12.59 5.51 1.41
CA THR A 66 -12.42 5.47 -0.05
C THR A 66 -11.15 6.16 -0.53
N GLU A 67 -10.46 6.90 0.35
CA GLU A 67 -9.18 7.54 0.05
C GLU A 67 -7.99 6.60 0.35
N LEU A 68 -8.26 5.44 0.97
CA LEU A 68 -7.24 4.48 1.35
C LEU A 68 -7.05 3.41 0.28
N ARG A 69 -5.86 2.85 0.26
CA ARG A 69 -5.51 1.62 -0.46
C ARG A 69 -4.85 0.64 0.50
N ASP A 70 -4.96 -0.65 0.18
CA ASP A 70 -4.13 -1.66 0.83
C ASP A 70 -2.66 -1.30 0.65
N PHE A 71 -1.85 -1.52 1.69
CA PHE A 71 -0.40 -1.46 1.54
C PHE A 71 0.07 -2.60 0.63
N ASP A 72 0.68 -2.24 -0.51
CA ASP A 72 1.03 -3.17 -1.59
C ASP A 72 2.51 -3.11 -2.00
N TRP A 73 3.34 -2.44 -1.20
CA TRP A 73 4.77 -2.32 -1.47
C TRP A 73 5.48 -3.65 -1.30
N ARG A 74 6.47 -3.87 -2.17
CA ARG A 74 7.33 -5.06 -2.22
C ARG A 74 8.60 -4.71 -2.99
N GLU A 75 9.52 -5.65 -3.10
CA GLU A 75 10.68 -5.51 -3.97
C GLU A 75 10.26 -5.15 -5.41
N GLY A 76 10.92 -4.15 -5.99
CA GLY A 76 10.60 -3.57 -7.28
C GLY A 76 9.51 -2.48 -7.26
N THR A 77 8.86 -2.20 -6.13
CA THR A 77 7.89 -1.10 -6.05
C THR A 77 8.59 0.25 -6.23
N PRO A 78 8.10 1.11 -7.15
CA PRO A 78 8.57 2.48 -7.27
C PRO A 78 8.00 3.36 -6.15
N VAL A 79 8.88 4.12 -5.51
CA VAL A 79 8.57 5.02 -4.40
C VAL A 79 9.32 6.35 -4.58
N GLN A 80 8.96 7.34 -3.77
CA GLN A 80 9.87 8.43 -3.46
C GLN A 80 10.28 8.33 -1.99
N CYS A 81 11.57 8.44 -1.70
CA CYS A 81 12.08 8.41 -0.32
C CYS A 81 12.84 9.69 0.00
N GLN A 82 12.72 10.14 1.24
CA GLN A 82 13.46 11.28 1.76
C GLN A 82 14.96 10.98 1.80
N TRP A 83 15.77 11.92 1.31
CA TRP A 83 17.21 11.90 1.51
C TRP A 83 17.62 12.72 2.74
N THR A 84 18.91 12.82 3.02
CA THR A 84 19.45 13.53 4.20
C THR A 84 19.15 15.04 4.21
N ASP A 85 18.76 15.60 3.08
CA ASP A 85 18.34 17.00 2.93
C ASP A 85 16.83 17.21 3.15
N GLY A 86 16.08 16.13 3.41
CA GLY A 86 14.64 16.15 3.63
C GLY A 86 13.79 16.19 2.35
N TYR A 87 14.41 16.22 1.16
CA TYR A 87 13.68 16.15 -0.10
C TYR A 87 13.41 14.71 -0.52
N PHE A 88 12.32 14.52 -1.26
CA PHE A 88 11.90 13.23 -1.78
C PHE A 88 12.46 12.99 -3.19
N TYR A 89 13.16 11.87 -3.36
CA TYR A 89 13.75 11.45 -4.63
C TYR A 89 13.19 10.11 -5.07
N ASN A 90 13.11 9.90 -6.39
CA ASN A 90 12.63 8.63 -6.94
C ASN A 90 13.59 7.50 -6.56
N ALA A 91 13.01 6.39 -6.13
CA ALA A 91 13.74 5.21 -5.72
C ALA A 91 12.94 3.94 -5.99
N THR A 92 13.65 2.82 -6.03
CA THR A 92 13.07 1.48 -6.14
C THR A 92 13.34 0.70 -4.87
N VAL A 93 12.33 0.05 -4.30
CA VAL A 93 12.50 -0.89 -3.18
C VAL A 93 13.32 -2.09 -3.65
N LEU A 94 14.50 -2.31 -3.08
CA LEU A 94 15.36 -3.46 -3.37
C LEU A 94 15.11 -4.64 -2.43
N PHE A 95 14.75 -4.35 -1.19
CA PHE A 95 14.47 -5.35 -0.16
C PHE A 95 13.42 -4.82 0.79
N MET A 96 12.54 -5.70 1.25
CA MET A 96 11.58 -5.41 2.30
C MET A 96 11.75 -6.43 3.43
N GLY A 97 11.98 -5.93 4.64
CA GLY A 97 12.09 -6.76 5.83
C GLY A 97 10.81 -7.54 6.09
N SER A 98 10.91 -8.62 6.87
CA SER A 98 9.74 -9.45 7.23
C SER A 98 8.69 -8.71 8.05
N ASN A 99 9.02 -7.55 8.61
CA ASN A 99 8.09 -6.63 9.28
C ASN A 99 7.37 -5.69 8.31
N GLY A 100 7.71 -5.70 7.02
CA GLY A 100 7.25 -4.77 5.98
C GLY A 100 7.74 -3.32 6.12
N TYR A 101 8.21 -2.94 7.31
CA TYR A 101 8.48 -1.54 7.70
C TYR A 101 9.90 -1.12 7.35
N THR A 102 10.87 -2.00 7.63
CA THR A 102 12.27 -1.77 7.27
C THR A 102 12.46 -2.11 5.81
N ILE A 103 13.03 -1.18 5.04
CA ILE A 103 13.25 -1.35 3.60
C ILE A 103 14.67 -0.95 3.22
N ARG A 104 15.16 -1.51 2.13
CA ARG A 104 16.33 -1.01 1.40
C ARG A 104 15.86 -0.46 0.07
N VAL A 105 16.26 0.76 -0.26
CA VAL A 105 15.92 1.39 -1.53
C VAL A 105 17.18 1.69 -2.33
N ARG A 106 17.03 1.80 -3.64
CA ARG A 106 18.03 2.35 -4.55
C ARG A 106 17.46 3.61 -5.19
N TYR A 107 18.15 4.74 -5.03
CA TYR A 107 17.79 5.98 -5.70
C TYR A 107 18.03 5.85 -7.20
N ASP A 108 17.07 6.32 -7.99
CA ASP A 108 17.08 6.10 -9.44
C ASP A 108 18.09 7.02 -10.16
N ASP A 109 18.39 8.18 -9.58
CA ASP A 109 19.26 9.20 -10.20
C ASP A 109 20.74 8.82 -10.20
N ASP A 110 21.25 8.28 -9.08
CA ASP A 110 22.68 7.99 -8.88
C ASP A 110 22.97 6.52 -8.49
N GLY A 111 21.93 5.71 -8.28
CA GLY A 111 22.07 4.32 -7.89
C GLY A 111 22.47 4.10 -6.44
N VAL A 112 22.50 5.14 -5.61
CA VAL A 112 22.85 5.02 -4.19
C VAL A 112 21.83 4.14 -3.48
N VAL A 113 22.33 3.25 -2.62
CA VAL A 113 21.52 2.31 -1.84
C VAL A 113 21.46 2.76 -0.39
N GLN A 114 20.26 2.74 0.19
CA GLN A 114 20.03 3.16 1.56
C GLN A 114 19.10 2.19 2.29
N ASP A 115 19.47 1.84 3.53
CA ASP A 115 18.57 1.22 4.49
C ASP A 115 17.74 2.31 5.20
N THR A 116 16.42 2.16 5.18
CA THR A 116 15.47 3.13 5.73
C THR A 116 14.17 2.42 6.19
N ASN A 117 13.10 3.16 6.39
CA ASN A 117 11.77 2.63 6.67
C ASN A 117 10.68 3.28 5.81
N THR A 118 9.50 2.66 5.79
CA THR A 118 8.32 3.10 5.03
C THR A 118 7.85 4.51 5.37
N GLY A 119 8.07 5.00 6.61
CA GLY A 119 7.72 6.36 7.05
C GLY A 119 8.52 7.47 6.36
N HIS A 120 9.69 7.15 5.80
CA HIS A 120 10.47 8.12 5.01
C HIS A 120 10.10 8.12 3.52
N CYS A 121 9.10 7.32 3.12
CA CYS A 121 8.80 7.12 1.73
C CYS A 121 7.31 7.33 1.44
N ARG A 122 7.01 7.52 0.16
CA ARG A 122 5.65 7.71 -0.36
C ARG A 122 5.53 7.13 -1.75
N THR A 123 4.31 6.86 -2.20
CA THR A 123 4.05 6.45 -3.58
C THR A 123 2.97 7.32 -4.20
N ARG A 124 2.92 7.37 -5.52
CA ARG A 124 1.97 8.24 -6.22
C ARG A 124 0.55 7.73 -5.99
N GLY A 125 -0.37 8.62 -5.61
CA GLY A 125 -1.79 8.34 -5.67
C GLY A 125 -2.19 8.06 -7.12
N ARG A 126 -2.90 6.96 -7.37
CA ARG A 126 -3.52 6.77 -8.68
C ARG A 126 -4.78 7.64 -8.69
N TYR A 127 -4.82 8.63 -9.57
CA TYR A 127 -6.01 9.42 -9.85
C TYR A 127 -7.03 8.60 -10.62
#